data_AF-A0A3B5R9R6-F1
#
_entry.id   AF-A0A3B5R9R6-F1
#
_cell.length_a   1.000
_cell.length_b   1.000
_cell.length_c   1.000
_cell.angle_alpha   90.00
_cell.angle_beta   90.00
_cell.angle_gamma   90.00
#
_symmetry.space_group_name_H-M   'P 1'
#
loop_
_entity.id
_entity.type
_entity.pdbx_description
1 polymer ?
#
loop_
_entity_poly.entity_id
_entity_poly.type
_entity_poly.pdbx_seq_one_letter_code
_entity_poly.pdbx_strand_id
1 'polypeptide(L)'
;MSNSTTIGAEMEEFFETVGEIRNLIEKISSQTEDMEKIHCCILSSSHKGSKDELELINNETRNNAKLVQTKLKLMQKNCSSEDNKTNNSVICRIRRNQHSHLTRWFSEVMKSYHKIQISFREKCKAQIQRHLEIVDKVTTDDELEDMLQRDNLAIFVSNIHFDAQFSSRALSEIEGRHQDIISLECSIKELHEIFTDTAILLEMQGELINNIEKNVTSAGGDVRASKEETQKALEYKKNRYKVVSLPSFFKSFRRQTNTKAADESSSEDCIKYS
;
A
#
# COMPACT_ATOMS: atom_id res chain seq x y z
N MET A 1 -17.35 18.16 -23.51
CA MET A 1 -16.10 18.74 -22.97
C MET A 1 -15.95 18.34 -21.50
N SER A 2 -16.95 18.60 -20.65
CA SER A 2 -17.17 18.02 -19.30
C SER A 2 -16.27 16.84 -18.92
N ASN A 3 -16.46 15.66 -19.51
CA ASN A 3 -15.83 14.41 -19.08
C ASN A 3 -14.29 14.46 -19.11
N SER A 4 -13.68 15.25 -20.01
CA SER A 4 -12.22 15.40 -20.07
C SER A 4 -11.67 16.23 -18.90
N THR A 5 -12.48 17.11 -18.32
CA THR A 5 -12.14 17.91 -17.14
C THR A 5 -12.28 17.06 -15.87
N THR A 6 -13.32 16.23 -15.80
CA THR A 6 -13.55 15.29 -14.68
C THR A 6 -12.39 14.29 -14.54
N ILE A 7 -12.01 13.64 -15.65
CA ILE A 7 -10.89 12.68 -15.68
C ILE A 7 -9.55 13.32 -15.29
N GLY A 8 -9.36 14.62 -15.57
CA GLY A 8 -8.19 15.37 -15.11
C GLY A 8 -8.15 15.51 -13.59
N ALA A 9 -9.25 15.94 -12.98
CA ALA A 9 -9.36 16.09 -11.52
C ALA A 9 -9.20 14.74 -10.78
N GLU A 10 -9.83 13.66 -11.28
CA GLU A 10 -9.69 12.30 -10.74
C GLU A 10 -8.28 11.69 -10.87
N MET A 11 -7.41 12.30 -11.69
CA MET A 11 -5.99 11.92 -11.79
C MET A 11 -5.11 12.80 -10.92
N GLU A 12 -5.45 14.07 -10.71
CA GLU A 12 -4.73 14.97 -9.78
C GLU A 12 -4.89 14.49 -8.33
N GLU A 13 -6.12 14.23 -7.87
CA GLU A 13 -6.42 13.66 -6.54
C GLU A 13 -5.70 12.32 -6.31
N PHE A 14 -5.61 11.51 -7.37
CA PHE A 14 -4.88 10.25 -7.36
C PHE A 14 -3.36 10.45 -7.22
N PHE A 15 -2.76 11.42 -7.93
CA PHE A 15 -1.33 11.70 -7.82
C PHE A 15 -0.97 12.40 -6.50
N GLU A 16 -1.86 13.23 -5.96
CA GLU A 16 -1.73 13.78 -4.60
C GLU A 16 -1.71 12.65 -3.56
N THR A 17 -2.67 11.71 -3.64
CA THR A 17 -2.71 10.52 -2.79
C THR A 17 -1.42 9.66 -2.91
N VAL A 18 -0.88 9.49 -4.12
CA VAL A 18 0.40 8.81 -4.35
C VAL A 18 1.56 9.56 -3.68
N GLY A 19 1.58 10.89 -3.76
CA GLY A 19 2.56 11.75 -3.11
C GLY A 19 2.52 11.65 -1.58
N GLU A 20 1.33 11.67 -0.98
CA GLU A 20 1.15 11.46 0.46
C GLU A 20 1.67 10.09 0.92
N ILE A 21 1.29 9.00 0.23
CA ILE A 21 1.75 7.64 0.57
C ILE A 21 3.28 7.56 0.50
N ARG A 22 3.87 8.10 -0.59
CA ARG A 22 5.32 8.18 -0.79
C ARG A 22 6.01 8.92 0.35
N ASN A 23 5.53 10.11 0.72
CA ASN A 23 6.12 10.92 1.78
C ASN A 23 6.02 10.23 3.17
N LEU A 24 4.95 9.47 3.42
CA LEU A 24 4.80 8.66 4.64
C LEU A 24 5.77 7.48 4.68
N ILE A 25 5.98 6.79 3.55
CA ILE A 25 6.99 5.71 3.46
C ILE A 25 8.40 6.27 3.67
N GLU A 26 8.71 7.44 3.10
CA GLU A 26 9.98 8.14 3.35
C GLU A 26 10.16 8.53 4.82
N LYS A 27 9.10 9.03 5.50
CA LYS A 27 9.15 9.30 6.95
C LYS A 27 9.41 8.03 7.77
N ILE A 28 8.76 6.90 7.45
CA ILE A 28 9.01 5.61 8.12
C ILE A 28 10.46 5.15 7.87
N SER A 29 11.02 5.38 6.68
CA SER A 29 12.41 5.05 6.40
C SER A 29 13.39 5.85 7.27
N SER A 30 13.17 7.17 7.45
CA SER A 30 13.98 7.97 8.40
C SER A 30 13.83 7.47 9.83
N GLN A 31 12.60 7.24 10.28
CA GLN A 31 12.30 6.71 11.62
C GLN A 31 12.95 5.35 11.87
N THR A 32 13.13 4.53 10.82
CA THR A 32 13.84 3.24 10.87
C THR A 32 15.33 3.44 11.17
N GLU A 33 15.99 4.41 10.52
CA GLU A 33 17.39 4.76 10.79
C GLU A 33 17.58 5.40 12.17
N ASP A 34 16.65 6.27 12.59
CA ASP A 34 16.71 6.94 13.88
C ASP A 34 16.48 5.96 15.05
N MET A 35 15.59 4.98 14.88
CA MET A 35 15.44 3.86 15.82
C MET A 35 16.75 3.07 16.00
N GLU A 36 17.53 2.82 14.95
CA GLU A 36 18.82 2.11 15.10
C GLU A 36 19.84 2.91 15.93
N LYS A 37 19.87 4.23 15.75
CA LYS A 37 20.73 5.14 16.54
C LYS A 37 20.35 5.07 18.02
N ILE A 38 19.05 5.17 18.33
CA ILE A 38 18.52 5.11 19.71
C ILE A 38 18.78 3.73 20.35
N HIS A 39 18.55 2.63 19.62
CA HIS A 39 18.90 1.28 20.07
C HIS A 39 20.40 1.17 20.42
N CYS A 40 21.29 1.78 19.63
CA CYS A 40 22.72 1.80 19.94
C CYS A 40 23.05 2.65 21.19
N CYS A 41 22.36 3.77 21.41
CA CYS A 41 22.48 4.56 22.64
C CYS A 41 22.06 3.74 23.88
N ILE A 42 20.89 3.10 23.84
CA ILE A 42 20.33 2.28 24.94
C ILE A 42 21.26 1.13 25.34
N LEU A 43 21.96 0.52 24.38
CA LEU A 43 22.96 -0.53 24.60
C LEU A 43 24.32 -0.01 25.10
N SER A 44 24.63 1.27 24.89
CA SER A 44 25.94 1.87 25.20
C SER A 44 25.96 2.58 26.56
N SER A 45 24.89 3.27 26.92
CA SER A 45 24.64 3.77 28.27
C SER A 45 23.16 4.05 28.50
N SER A 46 22.59 3.53 29.59
CA SER A 46 21.18 3.72 29.91
C SER A 46 20.89 5.18 30.27
N HIS A 47 20.23 5.89 29.35
CA HIS A 47 19.79 7.28 29.51
C HIS A 47 18.28 7.35 29.31
N LYS A 48 17.53 7.79 30.33
CA LYS A 48 16.05 7.72 30.32
C LYS A 48 15.40 8.37 29.09
N GLY A 49 15.91 9.54 28.68
CA GLY A 49 15.38 10.26 27.52
C GLY A 49 15.42 9.46 26.22
N SER A 50 16.38 8.55 26.02
CA SER A 50 16.43 7.68 24.84
C SER A 50 15.32 6.61 24.84
N LYS A 51 14.73 6.28 26.00
CA LYS A 51 13.58 5.36 26.08
C LYS A 51 12.27 6.09 25.77
N ASP A 52 12.13 7.32 26.24
CA ASP A 52 11.00 8.21 25.89
C ASP A 52 11.01 8.54 24.38
N GLU A 53 12.19 8.79 23.81
CA GLU A 53 12.41 9.02 22.39
C GLU A 53 12.11 7.76 21.54
N LEU A 54 12.51 6.57 22.03
CA LEU A 54 12.16 5.30 21.39
C LEU A 54 10.64 5.07 21.37
N GLU A 55 9.93 5.38 22.47
CA GLU A 55 8.47 5.24 22.50
C GLU A 55 7.80 6.19 21.50
N LEU A 56 8.29 7.43 21.37
CA LEU A 56 7.81 8.40 20.38
C LEU A 56 8.00 7.88 18.94
N ILE A 57 9.18 7.35 18.60
CA ILE A 57 9.44 6.83 17.25
C ILE A 57 8.60 5.58 16.94
N ASN A 58 8.42 4.67 17.90
CA ASN A 58 7.50 3.54 17.76
C ASN A 58 6.06 4.02 17.50
N ASN A 59 5.58 4.96 18.32
CA ASN A 59 4.24 5.53 18.21
C ASN A 59 4.00 6.22 16.85
N GLU A 60 4.91 7.09 16.41
CA GLU A 60 4.78 7.74 15.11
C GLU A 60 4.88 6.74 13.94
N THR A 61 5.82 5.79 14.00
CA THR A 61 6.00 4.77 12.94
C THR A 61 4.72 3.95 12.77
N ARG A 62 4.14 3.48 13.89
CA ARG A 62 2.86 2.77 13.94
C ARG A 62 1.73 3.58 13.31
N ASN A 63 1.63 4.88 13.61
CA ASN A 63 0.60 5.75 13.06
C ASN A 63 0.80 6.01 11.55
N ASN A 64 2.03 6.29 11.11
CA ASN A 64 2.38 6.44 9.69
C ASN A 64 2.06 5.16 8.90
N ALA A 65 2.43 4.00 9.43
CA ALA A 65 2.21 2.70 8.79
C ALA A 65 0.70 2.36 8.67
N LYS A 66 -0.10 2.65 9.69
CA LYS A 66 -1.58 2.50 9.62
C LYS A 66 -2.20 3.46 8.59
N LEU A 67 -1.69 4.69 8.46
CA LEU A 67 -2.15 5.65 7.46
C LEU A 67 -1.78 5.22 6.02
N VAL A 68 -0.56 4.74 5.79
CA VAL A 68 -0.12 4.14 4.51
C VAL A 68 -1.01 2.95 4.15
N GLN A 69 -1.21 2.02 5.08
CA GLN A 69 -2.06 0.84 4.87
C GLN A 69 -3.50 1.23 4.50
N THR A 70 -4.07 2.24 5.17
CA THR A 70 -5.42 2.77 4.89
C THR A 70 -5.50 3.38 3.50
N LYS A 71 -4.55 4.25 3.12
CA LYS A 71 -4.52 4.88 1.79
C LYS A 71 -4.28 3.85 0.67
N LEU A 72 -3.44 2.83 0.89
CA LEU A 72 -3.26 1.71 -0.06
C LEU A 72 -4.57 0.90 -0.23
N LYS A 73 -5.26 0.52 0.85
CA LYS A 73 -6.56 -0.18 0.78
C LYS A 73 -7.62 0.63 0.00
N LEU A 74 -7.67 1.95 0.18
CA LEU A 74 -8.55 2.84 -0.60
C LEU A 74 -8.16 2.89 -2.08
N MET A 75 -6.87 3.05 -2.37
CA MET A 75 -6.30 3.07 -3.72
C MET A 75 -6.58 1.74 -4.47
N GLN A 76 -6.49 0.60 -3.78
CA GLN A 76 -6.86 -0.71 -4.32
C GLN A 76 -8.35 -0.78 -4.68
N LYS A 77 -9.23 -0.38 -3.75
CA LYS A 77 -10.69 -0.39 -3.94
C LYS A 77 -11.11 0.44 -5.15
N ASN A 78 -10.53 1.63 -5.32
CA ASN A 78 -10.81 2.52 -6.44
C ASN A 78 -10.35 1.92 -7.79
N CYS A 79 -9.28 1.13 -7.81
CA CYS A 79 -8.88 0.37 -9.00
C CYS A 79 -9.88 -0.77 -9.32
N SER A 80 -10.35 -1.49 -8.31
CA SER A 80 -11.26 -2.64 -8.49
C SER A 80 -12.68 -2.29 -8.94
N SER A 81 -13.15 -1.07 -8.66
CA SER A 81 -14.48 -0.62 -9.13
C SER A 81 -14.56 -0.39 -10.64
N GLU A 82 -13.46 -0.09 -11.32
CA GLU A 82 -13.44 0.26 -12.75
C GLU A 82 -13.46 -0.97 -13.68
N ASP A 83 -12.95 -2.12 -13.24
CA ASP A 83 -12.76 -3.32 -14.09
C ASP A 83 -14.08 -3.87 -14.71
N ASN A 84 -15.26 -3.42 -14.24
CA ASN A 84 -16.55 -3.80 -14.80
C ASN A 84 -16.99 -3.02 -16.06
N LYS A 85 -16.35 -1.88 -16.39
CA LYS A 85 -16.73 -1.07 -17.57
C LYS A 85 -15.50 -0.41 -18.23
N THR A 86 -15.08 -0.99 -19.36
CA THR A 86 -13.96 -0.56 -20.22
C THR A 86 -12.59 -1.09 -19.79
N ASN A 87 -12.30 -2.32 -20.20
CA ASN A 87 -10.96 -2.94 -20.08
C ASN A 87 -9.86 -2.03 -20.65
N ASN A 88 -8.67 -2.07 -20.02
CA ASN A 88 -7.40 -1.52 -20.52
C ASN A 88 -7.31 0.01 -20.76
N SER A 89 -8.07 0.85 -20.04
CA SER A 89 -7.72 2.28 -19.98
C SER A 89 -6.28 2.47 -19.44
N VAL A 90 -5.53 3.38 -20.07
CA VAL A 90 -4.16 3.76 -19.65
C VAL A 90 -4.15 4.27 -18.21
N ILE A 91 -5.23 4.92 -17.77
CA ILE A 91 -5.42 5.39 -16.39
C ILE A 91 -5.42 4.22 -15.40
N CYS A 92 -6.25 3.20 -15.62
CA CYS A 92 -6.32 2.03 -14.73
C CYS A 92 -4.96 1.30 -14.66
N ARG A 93 -4.20 1.30 -15.76
CA ARG A 93 -2.83 0.75 -15.82
C ARG A 93 -1.83 1.58 -14.99
N ILE A 94 -1.88 2.91 -15.08
CA ILE A 94 -1.09 3.81 -14.22
C ILE A 94 -1.45 3.59 -12.75
N ARG A 95 -2.74 3.62 -12.40
CA ARG A 95 -3.24 3.45 -11.03
C ARG A 95 -2.77 2.11 -10.41
N ARG A 96 -2.94 1.01 -11.15
CA ARG A 96 -2.54 -0.35 -10.75
C ARG A 96 -1.01 -0.52 -10.63
N ASN A 97 -0.22 0.11 -11.51
CA ASN A 97 1.25 0.10 -11.41
C ASN A 97 1.74 0.86 -10.16
N GLN A 98 1.22 2.07 -9.92
CA GLN A 98 1.61 2.90 -8.78
C GLN A 98 1.26 2.23 -7.45
N HIS A 99 0.03 1.71 -7.31
CA HIS A 99 -0.38 0.95 -6.13
C HIS A 99 0.59 -0.20 -5.84
N SER A 100 1.03 -0.92 -6.88
CA SER A 100 1.90 -2.08 -6.73
C SER A 100 3.35 -1.74 -6.42
N HIS A 101 3.86 -0.61 -6.93
CA HIS A 101 5.16 -0.08 -6.53
C HIS A 101 5.15 0.34 -5.04
N LEU A 102 4.18 1.16 -4.64
CA LEU A 102 4.04 1.64 -3.26
C LEU A 102 3.84 0.49 -2.27
N THR A 103 3.05 -0.54 -2.60
CA THR A 103 2.87 -1.72 -1.72
C THR A 103 4.19 -2.48 -1.49
N ARG A 104 4.99 -2.69 -2.55
CA ARG A 104 6.30 -3.38 -2.40
C ARG A 104 7.27 -2.57 -1.56
N TRP A 105 7.41 -1.29 -1.89
CA TRP A 105 8.34 -0.40 -1.19
C TRP A 105 7.96 -0.20 0.29
N PHE A 106 6.66 -0.07 0.61
CA PHE A 106 6.19 -0.10 1.99
C PHE A 106 6.54 -1.43 2.70
N SER A 107 6.34 -2.57 2.04
CA SER A 107 6.73 -3.87 2.59
C SER A 107 8.24 -4.00 2.82
N GLU A 108 9.07 -3.45 1.93
CA GLU A 108 10.53 -3.42 2.05
C GLU A 108 10.99 -2.56 3.23
N VAL A 109 10.43 -1.36 3.39
CA VAL A 109 10.70 -0.48 4.54
C VAL A 109 10.25 -1.11 5.85
N MET A 110 9.04 -1.68 5.93
CA MET A 110 8.55 -2.35 7.14
C MET A 110 9.37 -3.61 7.48
N LYS A 111 9.91 -4.34 6.49
CA LYS A 111 10.87 -5.44 6.71
C LYS A 111 12.21 -4.92 7.25
N SER A 112 12.68 -3.76 6.79
CA SER A 112 13.88 -3.11 7.32
C SER A 112 13.69 -2.74 8.80
N TYR A 113 12.56 -2.11 9.14
CA TYR A 113 12.18 -1.79 10.52
C TYR A 113 12.21 -3.03 11.43
N HIS A 114 11.53 -4.11 11.01
CA HIS A 114 11.51 -5.36 11.76
C HIS A 114 12.91 -5.99 11.91
N LYS A 115 13.76 -5.94 10.87
CA LYS A 115 15.14 -6.43 10.94
C LYS A 115 15.97 -5.67 11.99
N ILE A 116 15.78 -4.36 12.12
CA ILE A 116 16.46 -3.54 13.14
C ILE A 116 15.92 -3.85 14.54
N GLN A 117 14.61 -4.13 14.67
CA GLN A 117 14.05 -4.62 15.93
C GLN A 117 14.67 -5.96 16.36
N ILE A 118 14.70 -6.97 15.49
CA ILE A 118 15.34 -8.27 15.79
C ILE A 118 16.84 -8.10 16.09
N SER A 119 17.56 -7.24 15.34
CA SER A 119 18.95 -6.88 15.62
C SER A 119 19.16 -6.27 17.02
N PHE A 120 18.18 -5.56 17.56
CA PHE A 120 18.22 -5.06 18.94
C PHE A 120 17.91 -6.18 19.96
N ARG A 121 16.91 -7.04 19.72
CA ARG A 121 16.60 -8.20 20.56
C ARG A 121 17.83 -9.05 20.85
N GLU A 122 18.55 -9.44 19.81
CA GLU A 122 19.71 -10.34 19.93
C GLU A 122 20.90 -9.65 20.62
N LYS A 123 21.06 -8.32 20.47
CA LYS A 123 22.05 -7.54 21.26
C LYS A 123 21.68 -7.48 22.74
N CYS A 124 20.40 -7.34 23.08
CA CYS A 124 19.92 -7.40 24.46
C CYS A 124 20.11 -8.79 25.07
N LYS A 125 19.76 -9.86 24.34
CA LYS A 125 20.01 -11.26 24.74
C LYS A 125 21.49 -11.53 25.00
N ALA A 126 22.38 -11.10 24.09
CA ALA A 126 23.83 -11.25 24.25
C ALA A 126 24.39 -10.45 25.46
N GLN A 127 23.82 -9.28 25.78
CA GLN A 127 24.16 -8.57 27.02
C GLN A 127 23.70 -9.35 28.26
N ILE A 128 22.47 -9.88 28.28
CA ILE A 128 21.96 -10.70 29.38
C ILE A 128 22.83 -11.95 29.60
N GLN A 129 23.18 -12.68 28.54
CA GLN A 129 24.08 -13.83 28.61
C GLN A 129 25.41 -13.45 29.25
N ARG A 130 26.05 -12.37 28.76
CA ARG A 130 27.31 -11.85 29.32
C ARG A 130 27.18 -11.48 30.79
N HIS A 131 26.04 -10.93 31.22
CA HIS A 131 25.81 -10.59 32.63
C HIS A 131 25.52 -11.81 33.51
N LEU A 132 25.03 -12.92 32.96
CA LEU A 132 24.93 -14.21 33.64
C LEU A 132 26.30 -14.89 33.79
N GLU A 133 27.11 -14.91 32.73
CA GLU A 133 28.51 -15.38 32.75
C GLU A 133 29.36 -14.62 33.79
N ILE A 134 29.14 -13.31 33.92
CA ILE A 134 29.80 -12.44 34.91
C ILE A 134 29.48 -12.85 36.37
N VAL A 135 28.37 -13.53 36.62
CA VAL A 135 27.96 -14.02 37.95
C VAL A 135 28.12 -15.55 38.06
N ASP A 136 28.98 -16.13 37.22
CA ASP A 136 29.31 -17.57 37.16
C ASP A 136 28.10 -18.49 36.83
N LYS A 137 27.01 -17.93 36.29
CA LYS A 137 25.86 -18.69 35.78
C LYS A 137 26.02 -18.95 34.28
N VAL A 138 26.80 -19.98 33.95
CA VAL A 138 26.83 -20.55 32.59
C VAL A 138 25.42 -21.01 32.22
N THR A 139 24.86 -20.43 31.16
CA THR A 139 23.49 -20.66 30.67
C THR A 139 23.58 -21.00 29.17
N THR A 140 22.83 -21.97 28.66
CA THR A 140 22.81 -22.25 27.20
C THR A 140 21.90 -21.27 26.45
N ASP A 141 22.01 -21.19 25.12
CA ASP A 141 21.14 -20.30 24.32
C ASP A 141 19.65 -20.71 24.43
N ASP A 142 19.37 -22.01 24.38
CA ASP A 142 18.02 -22.57 24.56
C ASP A 142 17.47 -22.30 25.98
N GLU A 143 18.31 -22.46 27.01
CA GLU A 143 17.95 -22.16 28.41
C GLU A 143 17.71 -20.67 28.62
N LEU A 144 18.51 -19.81 27.97
CA LEU A 144 18.32 -18.36 28.02
C LEU A 144 17.02 -17.93 27.34
N GLU A 145 16.65 -18.52 26.20
CA GLU A 145 15.35 -18.24 25.55
C GLU A 145 14.16 -18.69 26.41
N ASP A 146 14.23 -19.89 27.00
CA ASP A 146 13.23 -20.36 27.98
C ASP A 146 13.17 -19.46 29.23
N MET A 147 14.30 -18.92 29.68
CA MET A 147 14.35 -17.92 30.76
C MET A 147 13.78 -16.55 30.35
N LEU A 148 13.97 -16.11 29.11
CA LEU A 148 13.42 -14.85 28.58
C LEU A 148 11.90 -14.93 28.36
N GLN A 149 11.41 -16.08 27.89
CA GLN A 149 9.99 -16.36 27.67
C GLN A 149 9.19 -16.49 28.98
N ARG A 150 9.87 -16.81 30.09
CA ARG A 150 9.26 -16.86 31.42
C ARG A 150 9.26 -15.48 32.06
N ASP A 151 8.07 -14.97 32.35
CA ASP A 151 7.81 -13.65 32.94
C ASP A 151 8.16 -13.58 34.45
N ASN A 152 9.31 -14.16 34.84
CA ASN A 152 9.73 -14.36 36.22
C ASN A 152 11.25 -14.12 36.39
N LEU A 153 11.60 -12.88 36.73
CA LEU A 153 13.00 -12.47 36.92
C LEU A 153 13.74 -13.26 38.02
N ALA A 154 13.04 -13.93 38.95
CA ALA A 154 13.69 -14.73 39.99
C ALA A 154 14.49 -15.93 39.43
N ILE A 155 14.24 -16.34 38.18
CA ILE A 155 15.00 -17.40 37.49
C ILE A 155 16.42 -16.91 37.10
N PHE A 156 16.63 -15.60 36.99
CA PHE A 156 17.96 -15.00 36.83
C PHE A 156 18.70 -14.84 38.18
N VAL A 157 17.97 -14.87 39.32
CA VAL A 157 18.51 -14.65 40.67
C VAL A 157 18.92 -15.95 41.39
N SER A 158 18.33 -17.09 41.00
CA SER A 158 18.61 -18.38 41.64
C SER A 158 20.08 -18.81 41.49
N ASN A 159 20.65 -19.30 42.59
CA ASN A 159 22.05 -19.75 42.76
C ASN A 159 23.16 -18.69 42.66
N ILE A 160 22.86 -17.39 42.66
CA ILE A 160 23.89 -16.35 42.75
C ILE A 160 24.60 -16.42 44.12
N HIS A 161 25.92 -16.66 44.11
CA HIS A 161 26.75 -16.83 45.31
C HIS A 161 27.91 -15.82 45.40
N PHE A 162 27.88 -14.77 44.56
CA PHE A 162 28.93 -13.76 44.41
C PHE A 162 28.67 -12.51 45.26
N ASP A 163 29.71 -11.69 45.51
CA ASP A 163 29.64 -10.44 46.28
C ASP A 163 28.42 -9.57 45.91
N ALA A 164 27.65 -9.19 46.94
CA ALA A 164 26.31 -8.64 46.81
C ALA A 164 26.25 -7.35 45.96
N GLN A 165 27.29 -6.51 46.02
CA GLN A 165 27.34 -5.28 45.22
C GLN A 165 27.51 -5.57 43.70
N PHE A 166 28.31 -6.58 43.36
CA PHE A 166 28.56 -6.97 41.97
C PHE A 166 27.37 -7.73 41.38
N SER A 167 26.85 -8.70 42.16
CA SER A 167 25.60 -9.42 41.90
C SER A 167 24.42 -8.48 41.64
N SER A 168 24.22 -7.48 42.51
CA SER A 168 23.15 -6.49 42.35
C SER A 168 23.26 -5.67 41.06
N ARG A 169 24.48 -5.29 40.65
CA ARG A 169 24.69 -4.54 39.41
C ARG A 169 24.40 -5.39 38.16
N ALA A 170 24.85 -6.64 38.14
CA ALA A 170 24.59 -7.55 37.03
C ALA A 170 23.08 -7.82 36.87
N LEU A 171 22.38 -8.08 37.99
CA LEU A 171 20.93 -8.25 37.99
C LEU A 171 20.17 -7.01 37.48
N SER A 172 20.59 -5.81 37.86
CA SER A 172 19.94 -4.57 37.41
C SER A 172 20.07 -4.33 35.90
N GLU A 173 21.19 -4.71 35.27
CA GLU A 173 21.35 -4.63 33.82
C GLU A 173 20.57 -5.74 33.09
N ILE A 174 20.49 -6.95 33.68
CA ILE A 174 19.64 -8.05 33.19
C ILE A 174 18.15 -7.64 33.20
N GLU A 175 17.65 -7.09 34.30
CA GLU A 175 16.30 -6.56 34.44
C GLU A 175 16.01 -5.46 33.40
N GLY A 176 16.93 -4.50 33.24
CA GLY A 176 16.83 -3.45 32.23
C GLY A 176 16.72 -4.00 30.81
N ARG A 177 17.58 -4.97 30.45
CA ARG A 177 17.58 -5.59 29.12
C ARG A 177 16.38 -6.50 28.87
N HIS A 178 15.90 -7.24 29.87
CA HIS A 178 14.66 -8.02 29.74
C HIS A 178 13.46 -7.11 29.53
N GLN A 179 13.37 -6.00 30.28
CA GLN A 179 12.33 -4.99 30.09
C GLN A 179 12.41 -4.28 28.73
N ASP A 180 13.61 -4.09 28.17
CA ASP A 180 13.80 -3.59 26.80
C ASP A 180 13.31 -4.61 25.74
N ILE A 181 13.55 -5.92 25.94
CA ILE A 181 13.02 -7.00 25.07
C ILE A 181 11.48 -7.05 25.13
N ILE A 182 10.87 -6.99 26.32
CA ILE A 182 9.40 -6.98 26.48
C ILE A 182 8.78 -5.79 25.73
N SER A 183 9.38 -4.60 25.86
CA SER A 183 8.92 -3.38 25.18
C SER A 183 9.00 -3.51 23.66
N LEU A 184 10.10 -4.06 23.15
CA LEU A 184 10.29 -4.36 21.74
C LEU A 184 9.25 -5.35 21.20
N GLU A 185 9.00 -6.44 21.93
CA GLU A 185 8.02 -7.43 21.51
C GLU A 185 6.59 -6.87 21.48
N CYS A 186 6.23 -5.98 22.40
CA CYS A 186 4.96 -5.25 22.34
C CYS A 186 4.86 -4.42 21.05
N SER A 187 5.90 -3.67 20.69
CA SER A 187 5.93 -2.92 19.41
C SER A 187 5.78 -3.85 18.18
N ILE A 188 6.48 -4.99 18.15
CA ILE A 188 6.33 -6.00 17.09
C ILE A 188 4.88 -6.52 17.01
N LYS A 189 4.26 -6.83 18.16
CA LYS A 189 2.88 -7.31 18.26
C LYS A 189 1.87 -6.25 17.76
N GLU A 190 2.09 -4.97 18.04
CA GLU A 190 1.24 -3.87 17.55
C GLU A 190 1.34 -3.62 16.03
N LEU A 191 2.46 -3.95 15.41
CA LEU A 191 2.65 -3.88 13.96
C LEU A 191 2.19 -5.15 13.21
N HIS A 192 1.86 -6.24 13.92
CA HIS A 192 1.51 -7.54 13.33
C HIS A 192 0.30 -7.47 12.37
N GLU A 193 -0.74 -6.72 12.73
CA GLU A 193 -1.89 -6.42 11.87
C GLU A 193 -1.44 -5.83 10.52
N ILE A 194 -0.47 -4.92 10.54
CA ILE A 194 0.05 -4.23 9.36
C ILE A 194 0.86 -5.18 8.48
N PHE A 195 1.68 -6.07 9.06
CA PHE A 195 2.41 -7.08 8.31
C PHE A 195 1.46 -8.06 7.60
N THR A 196 0.45 -8.56 8.31
CA THR A 196 -0.56 -9.50 7.76
C THR A 196 -1.37 -8.86 6.64
N ASP A 197 -1.88 -7.64 6.83
CA ASP A 197 -2.58 -6.90 5.78
C ASP A 197 -1.68 -6.60 4.56
N THR A 198 -0.40 -6.29 4.78
CA THR A 198 0.55 -6.01 3.70
C THR A 198 0.88 -7.28 2.91
N ALA A 199 0.93 -8.45 3.56
CA ALA A 199 1.06 -9.74 2.88
C ALA A 199 -0.15 -10.01 1.97
N ILE A 200 -1.37 -9.82 2.49
CA ILE A 200 -2.62 -9.96 1.71
C ILE A 200 -2.64 -8.98 0.51
N LEU A 201 -2.27 -7.70 0.74
CA LEU A 201 -2.19 -6.70 -0.32
C LEU A 201 -1.19 -7.09 -1.41
N LEU A 202 -0.08 -7.75 -1.09
CA LEU A 202 0.90 -8.25 -2.07
C LEU A 202 0.41 -9.51 -2.80
N GLU A 203 -0.19 -10.46 -2.09
CA GLU A 203 -0.74 -11.69 -2.68
C GLU A 203 -1.84 -11.38 -3.70
N MET A 204 -2.76 -10.45 -3.37
CA MET A 204 -3.81 -9.96 -4.27
C MET A 204 -3.29 -9.27 -5.54
N GLN A 205 -1.99 -8.99 -5.67
CA GLN A 205 -1.37 -8.38 -6.84
C GLN A 205 -0.65 -9.37 -7.77
N GLY A 206 -0.33 -10.57 -7.27
CA GLY A 206 0.37 -11.62 -8.01
C GLY A 206 1.75 -11.23 -8.55
N GLU A 207 2.24 -12.01 -9.53
CA GLU A 207 3.50 -11.76 -10.25
C GLU A 207 3.40 -10.56 -11.20
N LEU A 208 3.41 -9.36 -10.62
CA LEU A 208 3.28 -8.10 -11.36
C LEU A 208 4.46 -7.78 -12.30
N ILE A 209 5.52 -8.61 -12.30
CA ILE A 209 6.62 -8.56 -13.27
C ILE A 209 6.07 -8.63 -14.71
N ASN A 210 5.09 -9.50 -14.95
CA ASN A 210 4.41 -9.63 -16.26
C ASN A 210 3.68 -8.34 -16.70
N ASN A 211 3.37 -7.40 -15.79
CA ASN A 211 2.69 -6.18 -16.18
C ASN A 211 3.59 -5.18 -16.89
N ILE A 212 4.92 -5.16 -16.74
CA ILE A 212 5.77 -4.22 -17.51
C ILE A 212 5.73 -4.58 -19.00
N GLU A 213 6.00 -5.84 -19.34
CA GLU A 213 5.93 -6.33 -20.71
C GLU A 213 4.51 -6.20 -21.28
N LYS A 214 3.48 -6.64 -20.55
CA LYS A 214 2.07 -6.52 -20.96
C LYS A 214 1.64 -5.07 -21.16
N ASN A 215 2.12 -4.12 -20.35
CA ASN A 215 1.88 -2.68 -20.52
C ASN A 215 2.54 -2.15 -21.80
N VAL A 216 3.82 -2.45 -22.03
CA VAL A 216 4.55 -1.98 -23.23
C VAL A 216 3.91 -2.56 -24.50
N THR A 217 3.62 -3.86 -24.51
CA THR A 217 2.97 -4.56 -25.63
C THR A 217 1.58 -4.00 -25.91
N SER A 218 0.79 -3.70 -24.88
CA SER A 218 -0.56 -3.10 -25.03
C SER A 218 -0.48 -1.68 -25.62
N ALA A 219 0.42 -0.84 -25.11
CA ALA A 219 0.64 0.52 -25.66
C ALA A 219 1.13 0.47 -27.13
N GLY A 220 1.95 -0.51 -27.50
CA GLY A 220 2.33 -0.77 -28.89
C GLY A 220 1.16 -1.20 -29.78
N GLY A 221 0.13 -1.81 -29.21
CA GLY A 221 -1.15 -2.08 -29.87
C GLY A 221 -1.96 -0.81 -30.10
N ASP A 222 -2.13 0.01 -29.07
CA ASP A 222 -2.88 1.29 -29.12
C ASP A 222 -2.31 2.24 -30.19
N VAL A 223 -0.97 2.38 -30.23
CA VAL A 223 -0.27 3.19 -31.24
C VAL A 223 -0.44 2.63 -32.65
N ARG A 224 -0.50 1.30 -32.82
CA ARG A 224 -0.74 0.66 -34.12
C ARG A 224 -2.15 0.94 -34.63
N ALA A 225 -3.17 0.76 -33.78
CA ALA A 225 -4.56 1.07 -34.12
C ALA A 225 -4.74 2.56 -34.47
N SER A 226 -4.11 3.47 -33.71
CA SER A 226 -4.11 4.90 -34.00
C SER A 226 -3.45 5.24 -35.35
N LYS A 227 -2.35 4.56 -35.70
CA LYS A 227 -1.72 4.68 -37.02
C LYS A 227 -2.62 4.18 -38.16
N GLU A 228 -3.35 3.09 -37.96
CA GLU A 228 -4.28 2.55 -38.95
C GLU A 228 -5.48 3.49 -39.17
N GLU A 229 -6.09 4.03 -38.11
CA GLU A 229 -7.19 5.00 -38.23
C GLU A 229 -6.75 6.34 -38.84
N THR A 230 -5.57 6.85 -38.49
CA THR A 230 -5.03 8.07 -39.13
C THR A 230 -4.68 7.83 -40.60
N GLN A 231 -4.26 6.62 -40.99
CA GLN A 231 -4.10 6.27 -42.41
C GLN A 231 -5.45 6.21 -43.15
N LYS A 232 -6.48 5.57 -42.58
CA LYS A 232 -7.84 5.58 -43.14
C LYS A 232 -8.37 7.01 -43.31
N ALA A 233 -8.16 7.88 -42.33
CA ALA A 233 -8.52 9.30 -42.40
C ALA A 233 -7.81 10.05 -43.55
N LEU A 234 -6.52 9.74 -43.82
CA LEU A 234 -5.80 10.29 -44.97
C LEU A 234 -6.34 9.78 -46.31
N GLU A 235 -6.79 8.53 -46.39
CA GLU A 235 -7.43 7.97 -47.58
C GLU A 235 -8.80 8.60 -47.85
N TYR A 236 -9.64 8.79 -46.81
CA TYR A 236 -10.89 9.54 -46.93
C TYR A 236 -10.65 11.00 -47.35
N LYS A 237 -9.61 11.67 -46.82
CA LYS A 237 -9.21 13.03 -47.23
C LYS A 237 -8.76 13.10 -48.69
N LYS A 238 -8.07 12.09 -49.20
CA LYS A 238 -7.64 12.00 -50.61
C LYS A 238 -8.80 11.75 -51.56
N ASN A 239 -9.81 10.96 -51.17
CA ASN A 239 -10.90 10.55 -52.04
C ASN A 239 -12.26 11.12 -51.60
N ARG A 240 -12.51 12.40 -51.93
CA ARG A 240 -13.69 13.18 -51.51
C ARG A 240 -15.05 12.55 -51.81
N TYR A 241 -15.13 11.61 -52.76
CA TYR A 241 -16.38 10.96 -53.17
C TYR A 241 -16.76 9.73 -52.34
N LYS A 242 -15.92 9.27 -51.40
CA LYS A 242 -16.25 8.16 -50.47
C LYS A 242 -17.17 8.56 -49.29
N VAL A 243 -17.64 9.80 -49.22
CA VAL A 243 -18.46 10.31 -48.09
C VAL A 243 -19.95 9.96 -48.25
N VAL A 244 -20.30 8.67 -48.27
CA VAL A 244 -21.71 8.20 -48.24
C VAL A 244 -21.91 7.04 -47.24
N SER A 245 -21.63 7.33 -45.97
CA SER A 245 -22.45 6.81 -44.87
C SER A 245 -22.31 7.75 -43.67
N LEU A 246 -23.26 8.68 -43.51
CA LEU A 246 -23.35 9.49 -42.30
C LEU A 246 -23.56 8.57 -41.09
N PRO A 247 -22.87 8.80 -39.95
CA PRO A 247 -23.21 8.15 -38.70
C PRO A 247 -24.70 8.31 -38.39
N SER A 248 -25.33 7.25 -37.89
CA SER A 248 -26.80 7.16 -37.71
C SER A 248 -27.41 8.29 -36.86
N PHE A 249 -26.59 8.95 -36.04
CA PHE A 249 -26.94 10.13 -35.24
C PHE A 249 -27.37 11.37 -36.07
N PHE A 250 -27.02 11.45 -37.36
CA PHE A 250 -27.29 12.62 -38.21
C PHE A 250 -28.50 12.49 -39.15
N LYS A 251 -29.36 11.48 -38.99
CA LYS A 251 -30.64 11.40 -39.75
C LYS A 251 -31.64 12.45 -39.22
N SER A 252 -31.61 13.63 -39.83
CA SER A 252 -32.37 14.80 -39.41
C SER A 252 -33.90 14.62 -39.40
N PHE A 253 -34.53 15.37 -38.51
CA PHE A 253 -35.96 15.47 -38.21
C PHE A 253 -36.76 15.88 -39.46
N ARG A 254 -37.35 14.92 -40.18
CA ARG A 254 -38.11 15.21 -41.41
C ARG A 254 -39.52 15.73 -41.08
N ARG A 255 -39.66 17.07 -40.97
CA ARG A 255 -40.97 17.76 -40.93
C ARG A 255 -41.87 17.24 -42.06
N GLN A 256 -43.09 16.83 -41.72
CA GLN A 256 -44.17 16.68 -42.69
C GLN A 256 -44.77 18.05 -43.01
N THR A 257 -44.96 18.33 -44.29
CA THR A 257 -45.73 19.47 -44.80
C THR A 257 -46.65 18.95 -45.90
N ASN A 258 -47.91 18.67 -45.54
CA ASN A 258 -48.93 18.23 -46.49
C ASN A 258 -49.64 19.46 -47.07
N THR A 259 -49.62 19.63 -48.41
CA THR A 259 -50.49 20.57 -49.12
C THR A 259 -50.73 20.15 -50.57
N LYS A 260 -51.95 19.65 -50.83
CA LYS A 260 -52.79 19.71 -52.05
C LYS A 260 -54.02 18.85 -51.73
N ALA A 261 -55.20 19.43 -51.50
CA ALA A 261 -56.10 20.05 -52.49
C ALA A 261 -56.59 18.98 -53.50
N ALA A 262 -57.80 18.45 -53.39
CA ALA A 262 -59.12 19.08 -53.58
C ALA A 262 -59.59 18.91 -55.04
N ASP A 263 -60.79 18.43 -55.37
CA ASP A 263 -61.89 17.81 -54.57
C ASP A 263 -62.30 16.46 -55.26
N GLU A 264 -63.46 15.78 -55.14
CA GLU A 264 -64.84 16.01 -54.63
C GLU A 264 -65.47 14.59 -54.36
N SER A 265 -66.73 14.31 -53.93
CA SER A 265 -67.96 15.12 -53.75
C SER A 265 -68.88 14.66 -52.57
N SER A 266 -69.97 13.95 -52.85
CA SER A 266 -71.22 13.83 -52.05
C SER A 266 -71.79 12.39 -51.91
N SER A 267 -72.66 12.17 -50.91
CA SER A 267 -73.56 11.00 -50.71
C SER A 267 -72.89 9.67 -50.24
N GLU A 268 -73.52 8.76 -49.47
CA GLU A 268 -74.89 8.68 -48.92
C GLU A 268 -74.97 7.81 -47.63
N ASP A 269 -75.97 8.08 -46.78
CA ASP A 269 -76.72 7.25 -45.81
C ASP A 269 -76.15 6.00 -45.07
N CYS A 270 -76.10 6.13 -43.73
CA CYS A 270 -76.98 5.46 -42.73
C CYS A 270 -77.22 3.92 -42.64
N ILE A 271 -77.07 3.43 -41.39
CA ILE A 271 -78.00 2.54 -40.59
C ILE A 271 -77.87 0.99 -40.62
N LYS A 272 -77.47 0.44 -39.44
CA LYS A 272 -77.68 -0.93 -38.88
C LYS A 272 -77.07 -2.12 -39.67
N TYR A 273 -77.00 -3.38 -39.20
CA TYR A 273 -77.40 -4.11 -37.96
C TYR A 273 -76.15 -4.88 -37.42
N SER A 274 -76.09 -5.49 -36.22
CA SER A 274 -77.06 -5.77 -35.14
C SER A 274 -76.41 -5.51 -33.77
#